data_AF-A0A382RA58-F1
#
_entry.id   AF-A0A382RA58-F1
#
_cell.length_a   1.000
_cell.length_b   1.000
_cell.length_c   1.000
_cell.angle_alpha   90.00
_cell.angle_beta   90.00
_cell.angle_gamma   90.00
#
_symmetry.space_group_name_H-M   'P 1'
#
loop_
_entity.id
_entity.type
_entity.pdbx_description
1 polymer ?
#
loop_
_entity_poly.entity_id
_entity_poly.type
_entity_poly.pdbx_seq_one_letter_code
_entity_poly.pdbx_strand_id
1 'polypeptide(L)'
;ESWFKNDGTVNTISMSRPFTGKNGPEPLKTFSDKGPIEKGIWNFMGEYELDHKSFIGIFIDDEKQIDLMMKRFESQAQILRSLQ
;
A
#
# COMPACT_ATOMS: atom_id res chain seq x y z
N GLU A 1 15.73 -14.35 7.13
CA GLU A 1 14.60 -14.88 6.31
C GLU A 1 13.50 -13.86 5.98
N SER A 2 13.30 -12.76 6.72
CA SER A 2 12.20 -11.81 6.47
C SER A 2 12.28 -10.94 5.20
N TRP A 3 13.38 -11.01 4.45
CA TRP A 3 13.61 -10.18 3.25
C TRP A 3 13.32 -10.91 1.93
N PHE A 4 12.91 -12.19 1.93
CA PHE A 4 12.73 -12.91 0.67
C PHE A 4 11.45 -12.56 -0.09
N LYS A 5 10.30 -12.33 0.60
CA LYS A 5 9.05 -11.90 -0.06
C LYS A 5 9.26 -10.53 -0.71
N ASN A 6 8.87 -10.38 -1.97
CA ASN A 6 9.05 -9.16 -2.76
C ASN A 6 8.00 -9.07 -3.88
N ASP A 7 7.88 -7.90 -4.49
CA ASP A 7 7.00 -7.62 -5.63
C ASP A 7 7.75 -7.66 -6.97
N GLY A 8 8.83 -8.44 -7.06
CA GLY A 8 9.73 -8.49 -8.22
C GLY A 8 10.81 -7.40 -8.22
N THR A 9 10.70 -6.35 -7.39
CA THR A 9 11.69 -5.26 -7.30
C THR A 9 12.09 -4.93 -5.87
N VAL A 10 11.13 -4.78 -4.96
CA VAL A 10 11.31 -4.34 -3.58
C VAL A 10 10.86 -5.44 -2.63
N ASN A 11 11.63 -5.68 -1.56
CA ASN A 11 11.24 -6.64 -0.54
C ASN A 11 10.02 -6.13 0.24
N THR A 12 9.01 -6.97 0.44
CA THR A 12 7.72 -6.60 1.04
C THR A 12 7.87 -5.95 2.41
N ILE A 13 8.85 -6.43 3.21
CA ILE A 13 9.17 -5.83 4.52
C ILE A 13 9.50 -4.34 4.43
N SER A 14 10.07 -3.87 3.32
CA SER A 14 10.46 -2.48 3.10
C SER A 14 9.30 -1.54 2.71
N MET A 15 8.11 -2.06 2.45
CA MET A 15 6.97 -1.27 1.94
C MET A 15 6.06 -0.72 3.04
N SER A 16 6.04 -1.35 4.22
CA SER A 16 5.06 -1.03 5.27
C SER A 16 5.28 0.34 5.92
N ARG A 17 6.55 0.69 6.18
CA ARG A 17 7.01 1.96 6.75
C ARG A 17 8.54 2.04 6.71
N PRO A 18 9.13 3.23 6.93
CA PRO A 18 10.56 3.36 7.19
C PRO A 18 10.95 2.68 8.52
N PHE A 19 12.00 1.86 8.48
CA PHE A 19 12.61 1.25 9.66
C PHE A 19 13.91 1.94 10.08
N THR A 20 14.50 2.71 9.17
CA THR A 20 15.80 3.35 9.33
C THR A 20 15.62 4.85 9.57
N GLY A 21 16.15 5.34 10.68
CA GLY A 21 16.04 6.73 11.09
C GLY A 21 16.70 6.95 12.45
N LYS A 22 16.99 8.21 12.80
CA LYS A 22 17.62 8.55 14.11
C LYS A 22 16.76 8.11 15.30
N ASN A 23 15.45 7.96 15.11
CA ASN A 23 14.46 7.65 16.14
C ASN A 23 13.95 6.19 16.08
N GLY A 24 14.56 5.34 15.26
CA GLY A 24 14.07 3.97 15.01
C GLY A 24 12.92 3.93 13.98
N PRO A 25 12.14 2.83 13.94
CA PRO A 25 11.03 2.69 12.99
C PRO A 25 9.89 3.67 13.24
N GLU A 26 9.36 4.29 12.18
CA GLU A 26 8.22 5.21 12.24
C GLU A 26 6.96 4.53 12.77
N PRO A 27 6.07 5.18 13.54
CA PRO A 27 4.86 4.55 14.07
C PRO A 27 3.93 4.01 12.97
N LEU A 28 3.30 2.86 13.23
CA LEU A 28 2.45 2.13 12.29
C LEU A 28 1.17 1.67 12.98
N LYS A 29 0.06 1.75 12.26
CA LYS A 29 -1.23 1.16 12.63
C LYS A 29 -1.87 0.52 11.41
N THR A 30 -2.53 -0.62 11.58
CA THR A 30 -3.34 -1.21 10.51
C THR A 30 -4.52 -0.29 10.21
N PHE A 31 -4.69 0.07 8.94
CA PHE A 31 -5.80 0.88 8.47
C PHE A 31 -7.14 0.17 8.75
N SER A 32 -8.15 0.96 9.11
CA SER A 32 -9.53 0.50 9.23
C SER A 32 -10.45 1.53 8.60
N ASP A 33 -11.38 1.04 7.79
CA ASP A 33 -12.47 1.80 7.17
C ASP A 33 -13.54 2.29 8.17
N LYS A 34 -13.54 1.76 9.39
CA LYS A 34 -14.51 2.07 10.45
C LYS A 34 -14.05 3.17 11.41
N GLY A 35 -12.81 3.62 11.31
CA GLY A 35 -12.21 4.59 12.23
C GLY A 35 -11.54 5.76 11.51
N PRO A 36 -11.23 6.85 12.23
CA PRO A 36 -10.52 7.97 11.64
C PRO A 36 -9.09 7.56 11.24
N ILE A 37 -8.62 8.06 10.11
CA ILE A 37 -7.21 8.00 9.73
C ILE A 37 -6.42 8.88 10.69
N GLU A 38 -5.40 8.28 11.30
CA GLU A 38 -4.60 8.95 12.31
C GLU A 38 -3.43 9.68 11.66
N LYS A 39 -3.27 10.97 12.01
CA LYS A 39 -2.20 11.83 11.50
C LYS A 39 -0.88 11.53 12.21
N GLY A 40 0.23 11.65 11.48
CA GLY A 40 1.57 11.46 12.04
C GLY A 40 2.00 9.99 12.18
N ILE A 41 1.20 9.05 11.68
CA ILE A 41 1.54 7.62 11.67
C ILE A 41 1.33 7.02 10.28
N TRP A 42 2.05 5.95 9.97
CA TRP A 42 1.78 5.14 8.79
C TRP A 42 0.52 4.30 9.01
N ASN A 43 -0.46 4.45 8.12
CA ASN A 43 -1.71 3.70 8.15
C ASN A 43 -1.58 2.53 7.15
N PHE A 44 -1.20 1.35 7.64
CA PHE A 44 -0.91 0.18 6.80
C PHE A 44 -2.18 -0.43 6.21
N MET A 45 -2.32 -0.36 4.89
CA MET A 45 -3.53 -0.78 4.17
C MET A 45 -3.52 -2.27 3.79
N GLY A 46 -2.52 -3.03 4.23
CA GLY A 46 -2.31 -4.42 3.85
C GLY A 46 -1.39 -4.59 2.66
N GLU A 47 -1.27 -5.84 2.21
CA GLU A 47 -0.42 -6.24 1.09
C GLU A 47 -1.28 -6.56 -0.12
N TYR A 48 -0.77 -6.24 -1.31
CA TYR A 48 -1.36 -6.67 -2.57
C TYR A 48 -0.47 -7.75 -3.16
N GLU A 49 -1.04 -8.89 -3.52
CA GLU A 49 -0.34 -9.97 -4.21
C GLU A 49 -0.18 -9.62 -5.70
N LEU A 50 0.62 -8.59 -5.98
CA LEU A 50 0.90 -8.02 -7.31
C LEU A 50 2.40 -7.73 -7.46
N ASP A 51 2.88 -7.71 -8.70
CA ASP A 51 4.21 -7.22 -9.05
C ASP A 51 4.25 -5.68 -9.00
N HIS A 52 5.46 -5.13 -8.79
CA HIS A 52 5.73 -3.71 -8.70
C HIS A 52 5.12 -2.90 -9.85
N LYS A 53 5.22 -3.44 -11.06
CA LYS A 53 4.80 -2.78 -12.30
C LYS A 53 3.32 -3.01 -12.59
N SER A 54 2.81 -4.21 -12.30
CA SER A 54 1.39 -4.51 -12.49
C SER A 54 0.50 -3.75 -11.52
N PHE A 55 1.03 -3.36 -10.35
CA PHE A 55 0.32 -2.49 -9.40
C PHE A 55 -0.18 -1.19 -10.07
N ILE A 56 0.62 -0.59 -10.96
CA ILE A 56 0.30 0.64 -11.69
C ILE A 56 -0.17 0.40 -13.14
N GLY A 57 -0.45 -0.85 -13.50
CA GLY A 57 -1.02 -1.19 -14.81
C GLY A 57 -0.04 -1.42 -15.94
N ILE A 58 1.26 -1.54 -15.64
CA ILE A 58 2.23 -1.98 -16.64
C ILE A 58 2.19 -3.52 -16.73
N PHE A 59 2.11 -4.07 -17.94
CA PHE A 59 1.99 -5.52 -18.22
C PHE A 59 0.68 -6.16 -17.75
N ILE A 60 -0.40 -5.39 -17.59
CA ILE A 60 -1.75 -5.94 -17.49
C ILE A 60 -2.49 -5.70 -18.82
N ASP A 61 -3.22 -6.71 -19.29
CA ASP A 61 -3.99 -6.67 -20.54
C ASP A 61 -5.39 -7.33 -20.39
N ASP A 62 -5.66 -7.92 -19.23
CA ASP A 62 -6.97 -8.46 -18.83
C ASP A 62 -7.88 -7.34 -18.31
N GLU A 63 -9.10 -7.25 -18.86
CA GLU A 63 -10.13 -6.29 -18.43
C GLU A 63 -10.41 -6.37 -16.93
N LYS A 64 -10.39 -7.57 -16.34
CA LYS A 64 -10.62 -7.74 -14.90
C LYS A 64 -9.48 -7.15 -14.07
N GLN A 65 -8.21 -7.32 -14.47
CA GLN A 65 -7.07 -6.64 -13.82
C GLN A 65 -7.20 -5.12 -13.91
N ILE A 66 -7.60 -4.60 -15.07
CA ILE A 66 -7.79 -3.17 -15.29
C ILE A 66 -8.91 -2.65 -14.36
N ASP A 67 -10.04 -3.33 -14.30
CA ASP A 67 -11.15 -2.99 -13.41
C ASP A 67 -10.75 -2.99 -11.92
N LEU A 68 -9.97 -4.00 -11.49
CA LEU A 68 -9.46 -4.08 -10.13
C LEU A 68 -8.49 -2.95 -9.81
N MET A 69 -7.62 -2.59 -10.76
CA MET A 69 -6.72 -1.44 -10.63
C MET A 69 -7.52 -0.13 -10.51
N MET A 70 -8.50 0.10 -11.38
CA MET A 70 -9.33 1.30 -11.34
C MET A 70 -10.11 1.42 -10.04
N LYS A 71 -10.75 0.32 -9.56
CA LYS A 71 -11.45 0.29 -8.27
C LYS A 71 -10.54 0.61 -7.09
N ARG A 72 -9.29 0.13 -7.12
CA ARG A 72 -8.29 0.40 -6.07
C ARG A 72 -7.91 1.88 -6.03
N PHE A 73 -7.64 2.50 -7.18
CA PHE A 73 -7.34 3.94 -7.24
C PHE A 73 -8.54 4.81 -6.85
N GLU A 74 -9.74 4.47 -7.30
CA GLU A 74 -10.98 5.15 -6.91
C GLU A 74 -11.21 5.08 -5.40
N SER A 75 -11.04 3.90 -4.79
CA SER A 75 -11.16 3.74 -3.33
C SER A 75 -10.15 4.59 -2.56
N GLN A 76 -8.90 4.64 -3.01
CA GLN A 76 -7.86 5.49 -2.41
C GLN A 76 -8.23 6.98 -2.52
N ALA A 77 -8.74 7.43 -3.68
CA ALA A 77 -9.17 8.80 -3.89
C ALA A 77 -10.35 9.18 -2.97
N GLN A 78 -11.31 8.28 -2.78
CA GLN A 78 -12.44 8.49 -1.85
C GLN A 78 -11.98 8.63 -0.40
N ILE A 79 -11.02 7.80 0.02
CA ILE A 79 -10.41 7.90 1.35
C ILE A 79 -9.77 9.27 1.53
N LEU A 80 -8.92 9.71 0.59
CA LEU A 80 -8.27 11.02 0.67
C LEU A 80 -9.27 12.18 0.69
N ARG A 81 -10.35 12.08 -0.09
CA ARG A 81 -11.42 13.08 -0.11
C ARG A 81 -12.13 13.19 1.24
N SER A 82 -12.32 12.09 1.96
CA SER A 82 -12.96 12.09 3.29
C SER A 82 -12.12 12.71 4.42
N LEU A 83 -10.86 13.06 4.15
CA LEU A 83 -9.97 13.71 5.12
C LEU A 83 -10.08 15.24 5.12
N GLN A 84 -10.83 15.80 4.17
CA GLN A 84 -11.15 17.23 4.07
C GLN A 84 -12.29 17.59 5.03
#